data_AF-A0A821XBT8-F1
#
_entry.id   AF-A0A821XBT8-F1
#
_cell.length_a   1.000
_cell.length_b   1.000
_cell.length_c   1.000
_cell.angle_alpha   90.00
_cell.angle_beta   90.00
_cell.angle_gamma   90.00
#
_symmetry.space_group_name_H-M   'P 1'
#
loop_
_entity.id
_entity.type
_entity.pdbx_description
1 polymer ?
#
loop_
_entity_poly.entity_id
_entity_poly.type
_entity_poly.pdbx_seq_one_letter_code
_entity_poly.pdbx_strand_id
1 'polypeptide(L)'
;MSQIYAIYIFCRKRSKYEQWATKEFPKVRGVFTEIDPICISVRQTARECDDDAVVITGEIEPSFMYTTLFKEIILEIDFDEKKTVPDLADYTRKQKA
;
A
#
# COMPACT_ATOMS: atom_id res chain seq x y z
N MET A 1 -16.00 -16.32 2.02
CA MET A 1 -14.86 -16.36 1.08
C MET A 1 -14.90 -15.12 0.19
N SER A 2 -14.10 -14.12 0.54
CA SER A 2 -13.71 -13.06 -0.40
C SER A 2 -12.27 -12.67 -0.09
N GLN A 3 -11.31 -13.43 -0.62
CA GLN A 3 -9.88 -13.24 -0.34
C GLN A 3 -9.31 -11.91 -0.86
N ILE A 4 -10.08 -11.14 -1.65
CA ILE A 4 -9.65 -9.88 -2.27
C ILE A 4 -10.80 -8.89 -2.21
N TYR A 5 -10.58 -7.75 -1.58
CA TYR A 5 -11.54 -6.63 -1.46
C TYR A 5 -11.46 -5.66 -2.64
N ALA A 6 -10.25 -5.24 -3.01
CA ALA A 6 -9.99 -4.30 -4.10
C ALA A 6 -8.65 -4.60 -4.78
N ILE A 7 -8.56 -4.26 -6.07
CA ILE A 7 -7.36 -4.37 -6.90
C ILE A 7 -7.07 -2.98 -7.48
N TYR A 8 -5.81 -2.55 -7.40
CA TYR A 8 -5.33 -1.29 -7.96
C TYR A 8 -4.20 -1.61 -8.94
N ILE A 9 -4.23 -1.01 -10.13
CA ILE A 9 -3.28 -1.31 -11.20
C ILE A 9 -2.44 -0.09 -11.48
N PHE A 10 -1.13 -0.19 -11.34
CA PHE A 10 -0.19 0.85 -11.77
C PHE A 10 0.38 0.49 -13.15
N CYS A 11 0.20 1.37 -14.14
CA CYS A 11 0.70 1.13 -15.50
C CYS A 11 0.99 2.44 -16.24
N ARG A 12 1.93 2.41 -17.19
CA ARG A 12 2.32 3.58 -17.98
C ARG A 12 1.28 4.00 -19.04
N LYS A 13 0.38 3.10 -19.44
CA LYS A 13 -0.63 3.32 -20.51
C LYS A 13 -2.03 2.96 -20.02
N ARG A 14 -2.62 3.84 -19.21
CA ARG A 14 -3.95 3.68 -18.61
C ARG A 14 -5.03 3.27 -19.62
N SER A 15 -5.14 3.96 -20.75
CA SER A 15 -6.19 3.75 -21.76
C SER A 15 -6.24 2.33 -22.33
N LYS A 16 -5.10 1.62 -22.37
CA LYS A 16 -5.03 0.25 -22.86
C LYS A 16 -5.62 -0.76 -21.87
N TYR A 17 -5.46 -0.50 -20.57
CA TYR A 17 -5.78 -1.46 -19.52
C TYR A 17 -7.05 -1.12 -18.75
N GLU A 18 -7.46 0.15 -18.72
CA GLU A 18 -8.62 0.59 -17.95
C GLU A 18 -9.92 -0.09 -18.42
N GLN A 19 -10.18 -0.09 -19.73
CA GLN A 19 -11.38 -0.69 -20.29
C GLN A 19 -11.47 -2.21 -20.08
N TRP A 20 -10.35 -2.92 -20.23
CA TRP A 20 -10.30 -4.37 -19.99
C TRP A 20 -10.40 -4.68 -18.50
N ALA A 21 -9.61 -3.99 -17.67
CA ALA A 21 -9.53 -4.28 -16.24
C ALA A 21 -10.83 -4.00 -15.50
N THR A 22 -11.50 -2.87 -15.78
CA THR A 22 -12.81 -2.58 -15.13
C THR A 22 -13.94 -3.44 -15.66
N LYS A 23 -13.85 -3.94 -16.91
CA LYS A 23 -14.90 -4.78 -17.49
C LYS A 23 -14.80 -6.25 -17.08
N GLU A 24 -13.59 -6.80 -17.01
CA GLU A 24 -13.39 -8.22 -16.66
C GLU A 24 -13.21 -8.46 -15.16
N PHE A 25 -12.71 -7.47 -14.42
CA PHE A 25 -12.43 -7.62 -12.99
C PHE A 25 -13.22 -6.59 -12.17
N PRO A 26 -14.41 -6.94 -11.65
CA PRO A 26 -15.26 -6.00 -10.91
C PRO A 26 -14.62 -5.51 -9.59
N LYS A 27 -13.54 -6.15 -9.14
CA LYS A 27 -12.77 -5.75 -7.97
C LYS A 27 -11.68 -4.72 -8.28
N VAL A 28 -11.44 -4.42 -9.55
CA VAL A 28 -10.51 -3.35 -9.94
C VAL A 28 -11.16 -2.01 -9.61
N ARG A 29 -10.57 -1.31 -8.64
CA ARG A 29 -11.07 0.00 -8.18
C ARG A 29 -10.33 1.19 -8.81
N GLY A 30 -9.22 0.95 -9.48
CA GLY A 30 -8.57 2.00 -10.26
C GLY A 30 -7.35 1.51 -11.05
N VAL A 31 -7.09 2.25 -12.13
CA VAL A 31 -5.87 2.14 -12.94
C VAL A 31 -5.16 3.49 -12.91
N PHE A 32 -3.89 3.48 -12.50
CA PHE A 32 -3.10 4.66 -12.19
C PHE A 32 -1.83 4.70 -13.03
N THR A 33 -1.39 5.90 -13.38
CA THR A 33 -0.14 6.16 -14.09
C THR A 33 0.91 6.83 -13.22
N GLU A 34 0.50 7.27 -12.03
CA GLU A 34 1.32 7.97 -11.04
C GLU A 34 1.22 7.22 -9.71
N ILE A 35 2.30 7.25 -8.93
CA ILE A 35 2.42 6.53 -7.65
C ILE A 35 1.57 7.20 -6.56
N ASP A 36 1.60 8.52 -6.47
CA ASP A 36 0.89 9.22 -5.38
C ASP A 36 -0.63 8.95 -5.39
N PRO A 37 -1.33 9.01 -6.54
CA PRO A 37 -2.75 8.73 -6.58
C PRO A 37 -3.11 7.28 -6.20
N ILE A 38 -2.31 6.29 -6.58
CA ILE A 38 -2.57 4.89 -6.19
C ILE A 38 -2.35 4.71 -4.68
N CYS A 39 -1.31 5.32 -4.12
CA CYS A 39 -1.04 5.29 -2.68
C CYS A 39 -2.19 5.92 -1.88
N ILE A 40 -2.72 7.06 -2.32
CA ILE A 40 -3.88 7.71 -1.68
C ILE A 40 -5.11 6.80 -1.72
N SER A 41 -5.43 6.22 -2.88
CA SER A 41 -6.59 5.34 -3.03
C SER A 41 -6.48 4.07 -2.19
N VAL A 42 -5.29 3.45 -2.14
CA VAL A 42 -5.04 2.27 -1.29
C VAL A 42 -5.19 2.63 0.18
N ARG A 43 -4.65 3.77 0.62
CA ARG A 43 -4.74 4.23 2.02
C ARG A 43 -6.18 4.50 2.44
N GLN A 44 -6.98 5.13 1.59
CA GLN A 44 -8.40 5.38 1.87
C GLN A 44 -9.17 4.07 2.04
N THR A 45 -8.99 3.14 1.11
CA THR A 45 -9.67 1.84 1.18
C THR A 45 -9.20 0.99 2.37
N ALA A 46 -7.93 1.08 2.76
CA ALA A 46 -7.45 0.40 3.97
C ALA A 46 -8.15 0.93 5.23
N ARG A 47 -8.44 2.23 5.31
CA ARG A 47 -9.17 2.84 6.43
C ARG A 47 -10.64 2.43 6.47
N GLU A 48 -11.30 2.35 5.32
CA GLU A 48 -12.67 1.85 5.21
C GLU A 48 -12.82 0.41 5.73
N CYS A 49 -11.76 -0.40 5.66
CA CYS A 49 -11.74 -1.76 6.23
C CYS A 49 -11.36 -1.82 7.72
N ASP A 50 -10.64 -0.81 8.25
CA ASP A 50 -10.26 -0.76 9.68
C ASP A 50 -11.41 -0.18 10.55
N ASP A 51 -12.28 0.67 9.99
CA ASP A 51 -13.45 1.23 10.70
C ASP A 51 -14.53 0.18 11.01
N ASP A 52 -14.43 -1.03 10.44
CA ASP A 52 -15.05 -2.24 11.00
C ASP A 52 -14.23 -2.69 12.21
N ALA A 53 -14.21 -1.85 13.25
CA ALA A 53 -13.52 -2.09 14.50
C ALA A 53 -13.93 -3.46 15.05
N VAL A 54 -13.07 -4.44 14.81
CA VAL A 54 -13.13 -5.75 15.46
C VAL A 54 -13.08 -5.44 16.95
N VAL A 55 -14.21 -5.64 17.63
CA VAL A 55 -14.24 -5.70 19.08
C VAL A 55 -13.26 -6.82 19.46
N ILE A 56 -12.09 -6.43 19.95
CA ILE A 56 -11.04 -7.37 20.35
C ILE A 56 -11.51 -8.06 21.63
N THR A 57 -12.21 -9.17 21.48
CA THR A 57 -12.53 -10.10 22.56
C THR A 57 -11.88 -11.45 22.26
N GLY A 58 -10.58 -11.57 22.58
CA GLY A 58 -9.83 -12.82 22.44
C GLY A 58 -8.32 -12.62 22.54
N GLU A 59 -7.58 -13.68 22.89
CA GLU A 59 -6.11 -13.71 22.84
C GLU A 59 -5.66 -13.42 21.41
N ILE A 60 -5.07 -12.25 21.21
CA ILE A 60 -4.60 -11.81 19.91
C ILE A 60 -3.32 -12.59 19.59
N GLU A 61 -3.30 -13.23 18.43
CA GLU A 61 -2.08 -13.83 17.90
C GLU A 61 -1.03 -12.72 17.74
N PRO A 62 0.18 -12.84 18.34
CA PRO A 62 1.19 -11.77 18.28
C PRO A 62 1.53 -11.32 16.86
N SER A 63 1.46 -12.23 15.89
CA SER A 63 1.66 -11.95 14.46
C SER A 63 0.69 -10.88 13.92
N PHE A 64 -0.55 -10.85 14.42
CA PHE A 64 -1.55 -9.85 14.07
C PHE A 64 -1.17 -8.46 14.61
N MET A 65 -0.68 -8.37 15.85
CA MET A 65 -0.21 -7.12 16.43
C MET A 65 1.00 -6.58 15.66
N TYR A 66 1.98 -7.43 15.37
CA TYR A 66 3.14 -7.03 14.58
C TYR A 66 2.76 -6.59 13.18
N THR A 67 1.84 -7.31 12.51
CA THR A 67 1.39 -6.94 11.16
C THR A 67 0.68 -5.59 11.16
N THR A 68 -0.16 -5.33 12.17
CA THR A 68 -0.87 -4.05 12.33
C THR A 68 0.12 -2.91 12.58
N LEU A 69 1.06 -3.09 13.50
CA LEU A 69 2.12 -2.11 13.78
C LEU A 69 3.00 -1.84 12.55
N PHE A 70 3.41 -2.88 11.81
CA PHE A 70 4.19 -2.71 10.59
C PHE A 70 3.40 -1.99 9.51
N LYS A 71 2.12 -2.32 9.32
CA LYS A 71 1.22 -1.63 8.39
C LYS A 71 1.14 -0.14 8.73
N GLU A 72 0.90 0.20 9.98
CA GLU A 72 0.81 1.60 10.44
C GLU A 72 2.12 2.35 10.20
N ILE A 73 3.26 1.78 10.62
CA ILE A 73 4.59 2.39 10.41
C ILE A 73 4.85 2.64 8.92
N ILE A 74 4.59 1.66 8.04
CA ILE A 74 4.81 1.80 6.60
C ILE A 74 3.86 2.83 5.97
N LEU A 75 2.63 2.96 6.49
CA LEU A 75 1.66 3.92 5.97
C LEU A 75 1.90 5.35 6.44
N GLU A 76 2.50 5.52 7.63
CA GLU A 76 2.78 6.82 8.24
C GLU A 76 4.19 7.34 7.96
N ILE A 77 5.13 6.48 7.55
CA ILE A 77 6.49 6.92 7.22
C ILE A 77 6.47 7.93 6.07
N ASP A 78 6.94 9.14 6.35
CA ASP A 78 7.14 10.18 5.36
C ASP A 78 8.43 9.88 4.59
N PHE A 79 8.31 9.05 3.56
CA PHE A 79 9.44 8.60 2.78
C PHE A 79 9.79 9.63 1.69
N ASP A 80 10.72 10.53 2.00
CA ASP A 80 11.33 11.41 1.00
C ASP A 80 12.39 10.63 0.20
N GLU A 81 11.97 10.05 -0.92
CA GLU A 81 12.84 9.27 -1.81
C GLU A 81 14.07 10.08 -2.27
N LYS A 82 13.92 11.40 -2.47
CA LYS A 82 15.00 12.28 -2.96
C LYS A 82 16.11 12.48 -1.94
N LYS A 83 15.81 12.28 -0.65
CA LYS A 83 16.76 12.41 0.45
C LYS A 83 17.23 11.05 0.96
N THR A 84 16.30 10.11 1.10
CA THR A 84 16.55 8.82 1.76
C THR A 84 17.45 7.91 0.93
N VAL A 85 17.32 7.91 -0.40
CA VAL A 85 18.15 7.07 -1.28
C VAL A 85 19.61 7.56 -1.34
N PRO A 86 19.89 8.87 -1.53
CA PRO A 86 21.26 9.38 -1.44
C PRO A 86 21.91 9.19 -0.08
N ASP A 87 21.18 9.44 1.02
CA ASP A 87 21.70 9.30 2.39
C ASP A 87 22.13 7.85 2.69
N LEU A 88 21.34 6.86 2.22
CA LEU A 88 21.67 5.44 2.35
C LEU A 88 22.91 5.06 1.52
N ALA A 89 23.02 5.56 0.28
CA ALA A 89 24.17 5.33 -0.58
C ALA A 89 25.46 5.93 0.03
N ASP A 90 25.36 7.11 0.64
CA ASP A 90 26.48 7.78 1.31
C ASP A 90 26.90 7.06 2.59
N TYR A 91 25.96 6.62 3.41
CA TYR A 91 26.23 5.80 4.59
C TYR A 91 26.98 4.51 4.20
N THR A 92 26.51 3.83 3.15
CA THR A 92 27.11 2.58 2.67
C THR A 92 28.53 2.80 2.10
N ARG A 93 28.79 3.95 1.46
CA ARG A 93 30.12 4.34 0.99
C ARG A 93 31.08 4.61 2.15
N LYS A 94 30.61 5.27 3.21
CA LYS A 94 31.42 5.56 4.41
C LYS A 94 31.80 4.32 5.21
N GLN A 95 30.97 3.28 5.21
CA GLN A 95 31.29 2.01 5.87
C GLN A 95 32.26 1.12 5.09
N LYS A 96 32.52 1.40 3.82
CA LYS A 96 33.47 0.65 2.98
C LYS A 96 34.87 1.29 2.90
N ALA A 97 35.08 2.43 3.57
CA ALA A 97 36.37 3.11 3.70
C ALA A 97 36.97 2.85 5.09
#